data_AF-A0A7V5PZZ9-F1
#
_entry.id   AF-A0A7V5PZZ9-F1
#
_cell.length_a   1.000
_cell.length_b   1.000
_cell.length_c   1.000
_cell.angle_alpha   90.00
_cell.angle_beta   90.00
_cell.angle_gamma   90.00
#
_symmetry.space_group_name_H-M   'P 1'
#
loop_
_entity.id
_entity.type
_entity.pdbx_description
1 polymer ?
#
loop_
_entity_poly.entity_id
_entity_poly.type
_entity_poly.pdbx_seq_one_letter_code
_entity_poly.pdbx_strand_id
1 'polypeptide(L)'
;NSENATWYRNCGSWDGKVVLKRIGNLARRNVAGHTSSPAIGDLDGDGRLDLVVGAENGRLYWIRHDDCLRYSPEQLRPAKSRPSAPPKFSGWVREEFLFARAPFRECTAPTICQTTRGLVAAWMGGSRQGKPDVAIWGSYFDGERWTTPRRWADGVQHERLRYPCWNPVLYQPPGDAPTLLFFKVGPKPDRWWGEYLASYDRGRSFRDRRRLPKGITGPDRSRPVLVEENTRLLFGASTLRGTWRVHFESVPLAGGFLKGTWRRTNPVEQPSTREAIQPVFLRHRDGRLQVLCRTRQGVLATSFSRDEGKTWSPLEATDLPNPNAGIDAITLRDGRHLLVYHPHGTGDSRWGPRHELAIALSQDGLRWQRVATLEKEEGAEFSDPAVIQTDNGHVHVVYAWKRQRIKHVVIDPSSLATEGANR
;
A
#
# COMPACT_ATOMS: atom_id res chain seq x y z
N ASN A 1 -20.14 7.53 4.65
CA ASN A 1 -21.26 8.46 4.88
C ASN A 1 -21.16 8.92 6.31
N SER A 2 -21.27 10.22 6.57
CA SER A 2 -21.36 10.73 7.93
C SER A 2 -22.63 10.19 8.59
N GLU A 3 -22.65 10.18 9.92
CA GLU A 3 -23.84 9.81 10.70
C GLU A 3 -24.93 10.89 10.66
N ASN A 4 -24.56 12.14 10.37
CA ASN A 4 -25.44 13.30 10.22
C ASN A 4 -24.71 14.49 9.55
N ALA A 5 -25.37 15.65 9.42
CA ALA A 5 -24.70 16.94 9.27
C ALA A 5 -23.75 17.17 10.47
N THR A 6 -22.44 17.22 10.20
CA THR A 6 -21.40 17.30 11.23
C THR A 6 -20.71 18.66 11.19
N TRP A 7 -20.58 19.30 12.34
CA TRP A 7 -19.84 20.54 12.50
C TRP A 7 -18.33 20.30 12.59
N TYR A 8 -17.60 20.96 11.70
CA TYR A 8 -16.16 21.17 11.78
C TYR A 8 -15.88 22.65 12.07
N ARG A 9 -15.16 22.95 13.16
CA ARG A 9 -14.78 24.30 13.55
C ARG A 9 -13.39 24.63 13.02
N ASN A 10 -13.25 25.77 12.34
CA ASN A 10 -11.93 26.30 12.00
C ASN A 10 -11.21 26.74 13.29
N CYS A 11 -10.06 26.15 13.54
CA CYS A 11 -9.23 26.39 14.71
C CYS A 11 -7.98 27.23 14.41
N GLY A 12 -7.80 27.65 13.15
CA GLY A 12 -6.67 28.46 12.70
C GLY A 12 -5.97 27.83 11.50
N SER A 13 -4.80 28.36 11.18
CA SER A 13 -3.90 27.81 10.16
C SER A 13 -2.58 27.39 10.80
N TRP A 14 -2.06 26.23 10.39
CA TRP A 14 -0.76 25.71 10.82
C TRP A 14 -0.01 25.22 9.58
N ASP A 15 1.22 25.71 9.38
CA ASP A 15 2.05 25.46 8.20
C ASP A 15 1.29 25.64 6.87
N GLY A 16 0.57 26.76 6.75
CA GLY A 16 -0.22 27.11 5.56
C GLY A 16 -1.47 26.24 5.33
N LYS A 17 -1.83 25.35 6.26
CA LYS A 17 -3.03 24.50 6.18
C LYS A 17 -4.08 24.93 7.19
N VAL A 18 -5.34 24.97 6.77
CA VAL A 18 -6.47 25.21 7.67
C VAL A 18 -6.64 24.00 8.58
N VAL A 19 -6.68 24.24 9.89
CA VAL A 19 -6.89 23.21 10.91
C VAL A 19 -8.37 23.22 11.30
N LEU A 20 -9.06 22.12 11.01
CA LEU A 20 -10.46 21.93 11.38
C LEU A 20 -10.56 20.94 12.55
N LYS A 21 -11.31 21.30 13.59
CA LYS A 21 -11.70 20.38 14.66
C LYS A 21 -13.11 19.85 14.40
N ARG A 22 -13.27 18.53 14.35
CA ARG A 22 -14.60 17.91 14.39
C ARG A 22 -15.23 18.16 15.77
N ILE A 23 -16.38 18.83 15.81
CA ILE A 23 -17.14 19.08 17.04
C ILE A 23 -18.16 17.94 17.26
N GLY A 24 -18.98 17.64 16.25
CA GLY A 24 -19.95 16.55 16.28
C GLY A 24 -21.17 16.82 15.41
N ASN A 25 -22.23 16.02 15.57
CA ASN A 25 -23.47 16.14 14.81
C ASN A 25 -24.25 17.40 15.20
N LEU A 26 -24.84 18.12 14.25
CA LEU A 26 -25.59 19.34 14.55
C LEU A 26 -26.98 19.09 15.15
N ALA A 27 -27.56 17.92 14.92
CA ALA A 27 -28.91 17.59 15.36
C ALA A 27 -29.02 16.13 15.81
N ARG A 28 -30.02 15.84 16.66
CA ARG A 28 -30.36 14.47 17.09
C ARG A 28 -30.98 13.66 15.95
N ARG A 29 -31.80 14.31 15.12
CA ARG A 29 -32.50 13.66 14.02
C ARG A 29 -31.49 13.26 12.95
N ASN A 30 -31.38 11.97 12.71
CA ASN A 30 -30.50 11.41 11.69
C ASN A 30 -31.04 11.75 10.29
N VAL A 31 -30.24 12.48 9.51
CA VAL A 31 -30.49 12.74 8.08
C VAL A 31 -29.36 12.19 7.18
N ALA A 32 -28.57 11.24 7.68
CA ALA A 32 -27.52 10.55 6.94
C ALA A 32 -28.05 9.54 5.91
N GLY A 33 -27.18 9.23 4.96
CA GLY A 33 -27.48 8.35 3.82
C GLY A 33 -27.50 9.07 2.47
N HIS A 34 -27.40 10.40 2.48
CA HIS A 34 -27.62 11.27 1.32
C HIS A 34 -26.53 12.37 1.24
N THR A 35 -26.24 12.88 0.04
CA THR A 35 -25.44 14.10 -0.15
C THR A 35 -26.26 15.29 0.35
N SER A 36 -26.04 15.69 1.61
CA SER A 36 -26.79 16.77 2.25
C SER A 36 -26.11 18.12 2.08
N SER A 37 -26.92 19.17 1.90
CA SER A 37 -26.47 20.57 1.77
C SER A 37 -27.05 21.38 2.92
N PRO A 38 -26.37 21.46 4.08
CA PRO A 38 -26.89 22.18 5.24
C PRO A 38 -26.78 23.71 5.04
N ALA A 39 -27.81 24.43 5.47
CA ALA A 39 -27.86 25.89 5.55
C ALA A 39 -28.41 26.33 6.91
N ILE A 40 -28.08 27.54 7.35
CA ILE A 40 -28.55 28.11 8.61
C ILE A 40 -29.32 29.41 8.36
N GLY A 41 -30.37 29.65 9.13
CA GLY A 41 -31.20 30.84 9.05
C GLY A 41 -32.22 30.87 10.18
N ASP A 42 -32.70 32.06 10.55
CA ASP A 42 -33.81 32.21 11.48
C ASP A 42 -35.12 32.04 10.69
N LEU A 43 -35.77 30.88 10.80
CA LEU A 43 -36.93 30.53 9.98
C LEU A 43 -38.28 30.75 10.67
N ASP A 44 -38.30 30.82 12.00
CA ASP A 44 -39.51 31.15 12.77
C ASP A 44 -39.50 32.54 13.40
N GLY A 45 -38.45 33.33 13.14
CA GLY A 45 -38.37 34.73 13.55
C GLY A 45 -38.08 34.91 15.03
N ASP A 46 -37.51 33.90 15.69
CA ASP A 46 -37.21 33.91 17.12
C ASP A 46 -35.84 34.54 17.47
N GLY A 47 -35.11 35.00 16.45
CA GLY A 47 -33.78 35.60 16.56
C GLY A 47 -32.65 34.58 16.70
N ARG A 48 -32.93 33.28 16.60
CA ARG A 48 -31.96 32.19 16.71
C ARG A 48 -31.88 31.44 15.38
N LEU A 49 -30.67 30.99 15.07
CA LEU A 49 -30.45 30.27 13.81
C LEU A 49 -30.93 28.82 13.95
N ASP A 50 -31.81 28.45 13.03
CA ASP A 50 -32.22 27.09 12.74
C ASP A 50 -31.31 26.44 11.71
N LEU A 51 -31.47 25.12 11.55
CA LEU A 51 -30.76 24.33 10.54
C LEU A 51 -31.76 23.81 9.49
N VAL A 52 -31.45 24.07 8.22
CA VAL A 52 -32.13 23.48 7.06
C VAL A 52 -31.21 22.49 6.39
N VAL A 53 -31.71 21.28 6.13
CA VAL A 53 -30.96 20.24 5.45
C VAL A 53 -31.76 19.67 4.28
N GLY A 54 -31.24 19.85 3.06
CA GLY A 54 -31.73 19.11 1.89
C GLY A 54 -31.22 17.67 1.87
N ALA A 55 -32.08 16.72 1.46
CA ALA A 55 -31.74 15.32 1.31
C ALA A 55 -32.19 14.74 -0.04
N GLU A 56 -31.45 13.76 -0.54
CA GLU A 56 -31.72 13.10 -1.84
C GLU A 56 -33.03 12.29 -1.88
N ASN A 57 -33.71 12.13 -0.75
CA ASN A 57 -35.06 11.55 -0.71
C ASN A 57 -36.16 12.54 -1.13
N GLY A 58 -35.78 13.70 -1.69
CA GLY A 58 -36.68 14.74 -2.17
C GLY A 58 -37.28 15.61 -1.07
N ARG A 59 -36.73 15.57 0.16
CA ARG A 59 -37.24 16.32 1.30
C ARG A 59 -36.27 17.39 1.78
N LEU A 60 -36.85 18.45 2.33
CA LEU A 60 -36.16 19.43 3.16
C LEU A 60 -36.50 19.17 4.63
N TYR A 61 -35.48 19.12 5.46
CA TYR A 61 -35.61 19.01 6.91
C TYR A 61 -35.34 20.36 7.52
N TRP A 62 -36.36 20.95 8.15
CA TRP A 62 -36.20 22.07 9.05
C TRP A 62 -36.02 21.54 10.48
N ILE A 63 -34.93 21.93 11.11
CA ILE A 63 -34.56 21.56 12.46
C ILE A 63 -34.46 22.86 13.25
N ARG A 64 -35.36 23.03 14.22
CA ARG A 64 -35.38 24.21 15.08
C ARG A 64 -34.13 24.31 15.93
N HIS A 65 -33.79 25.53 16.33
CA HIS A 65 -32.65 25.82 17.19
C HIS A 65 -32.64 24.93 18.45
N ASP A 66 -33.78 24.76 19.10
CA ASP A 66 -33.89 23.97 20.34
C ASP A 66 -33.77 22.46 20.13
N ASP A 67 -33.93 21.98 18.90
CA ASP A 67 -33.70 20.57 18.52
C ASP A 67 -32.24 20.30 18.14
N CYS A 68 -31.42 21.35 17.99
CA CYS A 68 -30.00 21.24 17.68
C CYS A 68 -29.20 20.79 18.91
N LEU A 69 -28.10 20.09 18.66
CA LEU A 69 -27.16 19.70 19.71
C LEU A 69 -26.33 20.90 20.15
N ARG A 70 -26.27 21.14 21.46
CA ARG A 70 -25.42 22.17 22.07
C ARG A 70 -24.09 21.58 22.51
N TYR A 71 -23.03 22.36 22.34
CA TYR A 71 -21.66 22.01 22.72
C TYR A 71 -21.12 23.01 23.72
N SER A 72 -20.46 22.53 24.78
CA SER A 72 -19.86 23.39 25.79
C SER A 72 -18.68 24.19 25.21
N PRO A 73 -18.33 25.36 25.79
CA PRO A 73 -17.15 26.11 25.38
C PRO A 73 -15.86 25.27 25.34
N GLU A 74 -15.71 24.31 26.24
CA GLU A 74 -14.57 23.37 26.29
C GLU A 74 -14.56 22.44 25.08
N GLN A 75 -15.73 21.91 24.68
CA GLN A 75 -15.87 21.11 23.47
C GLN A 75 -15.54 21.92 22.21
N LEU A 76 -15.71 23.24 22.26
CA LEU A 76 -15.41 24.16 21.16
C LEU A 76 -13.95 24.62 21.09
N ARG A 77 -13.18 24.49 22.18
CA ARG A 77 -11.76 24.88 22.21
C ARG A 77 -10.91 23.98 21.29
N PRO A 78 -9.94 24.52 20.54
CA PRO A 78 -8.97 23.72 19.81
C PRO A 78 -8.30 22.71 20.76
N ALA A 79 -8.11 21.48 20.30
CA ALA A 79 -7.26 20.57 21.06
C ALA A 79 -5.84 21.15 21.10
N LYS A 80 -5.21 21.18 22.27
CA LYS A 80 -3.78 21.50 22.36
C LYS A 80 -3.01 20.50 21.50
N SER A 81 -2.18 20.99 20.59
CA SER A 81 -1.30 20.13 19.78
C SER A 81 -0.48 19.28 20.74
N ARG A 82 -0.66 17.95 20.69
CA ARG A 82 0.24 17.04 21.39
C ARG A 82 1.61 17.20 20.73
N PRO A 83 2.69 17.45 21.50
CA PRO A 83 4.02 17.44 20.92
C PRO A 83 4.26 16.07 20.28
N SER A 84 4.62 16.07 18.99
CA SER A 84 5.02 14.86 18.30
C SER A 84 6.35 14.38 18.89
N ALA A 85 6.54 13.06 18.95
CA ALA A 85 7.87 12.51 19.22
C ALA A 85 8.89 13.10 18.22
N PRO A 86 10.15 13.30 18.64
CA PRO A 86 11.18 13.78 17.71
C PRO A 86 11.29 12.82 16.51
N PRO A 87 11.58 13.35 15.31
CA PRO A 87 11.74 12.52 14.12
C PRO A 87 12.90 11.54 14.30
N LYS A 88 12.74 10.30 13.84
CA LYS A 88 13.79 9.27 13.95
C LYS A 88 14.98 9.54 13.02
N PHE A 89 14.76 10.27 11.94
CA PHE A 89 15.75 10.72 10.96
C PHE A 89 15.20 11.87 10.11
N SER A 90 16.05 12.52 9.32
CA SER A 90 15.65 13.62 8.43
C SER A 90 14.57 13.18 7.43
N GLY A 91 13.48 13.94 7.31
CA GLY A 91 12.33 13.59 6.47
C GLY A 91 11.34 12.64 7.12
N TRP A 92 11.52 12.19 8.37
CA TRP A 92 10.49 11.44 9.09
C TRP A 92 9.28 12.32 9.41
N VAL A 93 8.13 12.05 8.80
CA VAL A 93 6.91 12.85 8.97
C VAL A 93 6.02 12.28 10.07
N ARG A 94 5.66 10.98 9.98
CA ARG A 94 4.83 10.31 10.99
C ARG A 94 4.92 8.79 10.90
N GLU A 95 4.55 8.11 11.98
CA GLU A 95 4.26 6.68 11.99
C GLU A 95 2.92 6.38 12.67
N GLU A 96 2.30 5.28 12.25
CA GLU A 96 1.09 4.72 12.87
C GLU A 96 1.00 3.22 12.58
N PHE A 97 0.16 2.49 13.32
CA PHE A 97 -0.26 1.14 12.91
C PHE A 97 -1.58 1.24 12.16
N LEU A 98 -1.75 0.42 11.11
CA LEU A 98 -2.99 0.37 10.34
C LEU A 98 -4.19 -0.07 11.19
N PHE A 99 -3.93 -0.76 12.30
CA PHE A 99 -4.93 -1.22 13.26
C PHE A 99 -4.29 -1.47 14.62
N ALA A 100 -5.08 -1.32 15.69
CA ALA A 100 -4.66 -1.66 17.04
C ALA A 100 -5.00 -3.11 17.43
N ARG A 101 -6.12 -3.62 16.91
CA ARG A 101 -6.62 -4.98 17.16
C ARG A 101 -6.96 -5.64 15.84
N ALA A 102 -6.75 -6.95 15.77
CA ALA A 102 -7.03 -7.76 14.60
C ALA A 102 -7.70 -9.10 14.99
N PRO A 103 -8.55 -9.65 14.11
CA PRO A 103 -9.16 -10.97 14.29
C PRO A 103 -8.22 -12.13 13.91
N PHE A 104 -6.92 -11.88 13.77
CA PHE A 104 -5.91 -12.86 13.38
C PHE A 104 -4.69 -12.73 14.29
N ARG A 105 -3.94 -13.83 14.43
CA ARG A 105 -2.74 -13.90 15.28
C ARG A 105 -1.51 -13.34 14.59
N GLU A 106 -1.33 -13.70 13.32
CA GLU A 106 -0.19 -13.27 12.50
C GLU A 106 -0.66 -12.57 11.23
N CYS A 107 0.10 -11.57 10.79
CA CYS A 107 -0.04 -10.90 9.50
C CYS A 107 1.31 -10.56 8.86
N THR A 108 1.35 -10.59 7.53
CA THR A 108 2.55 -10.20 6.75
C THR A 108 2.19 -9.86 5.30
N ALA A 109 3.20 -9.52 4.49
CA ALA A 109 3.07 -9.11 3.09
C ALA A 109 2.02 -8.01 2.85
N PRO A 110 2.17 -6.85 3.52
CA PRO A 110 1.32 -5.72 3.22
C PRO A 110 1.61 -5.15 1.82
N THR A 111 0.61 -4.46 1.29
CA THR A 111 0.67 -3.66 0.07
C THR A 111 -0.13 -2.38 0.31
N ILE A 112 0.21 -1.29 -0.38
CA ILE A 112 -0.46 0.00 -0.28
C ILE A 112 -0.58 0.63 -1.67
N CYS A 113 -1.69 1.33 -1.92
CA CYS A 113 -1.86 2.19 -3.08
C CYS A 113 -2.58 3.49 -2.70
N GLN A 114 -2.36 4.52 -3.51
CA GLN A 114 -3.17 5.74 -3.48
C GLN A 114 -4.31 5.60 -4.49
N THR A 115 -5.49 6.04 -4.08
CA THR A 115 -6.68 6.20 -4.91
C THR A 115 -7.13 7.66 -4.88
N THR A 116 -8.10 8.03 -5.72
CA THR A 116 -8.73 9.36 -5.71
C THR A 116 -9.52 9.65 -4.42
N ARG A 117 -9.70 8.67 -3.52
CA ARG A 117 -10.33 8.84 -2.19
C ARG A 117 -9.38 8.66 -1.01
N GLY A 118 -8.08 8.54 -1.26
CA GLY A 118 -7.07 8.35 -0.22
C GLY A 118 -6.35 7.01 -0.33
N LEU A 119 -5.74 6.59 0.77
CA LEU A 119 -4.88 5.41 0.81
C LEU A 119 -5.67 4.13 1.10
N VAL A 120 -5.23 3.04 0.48
CA VAL A 120 -5.79 1.70 0.67
C VAL A 120 -4.64 0.75 0.90
N ALA A 121 -4.75 -0.14 1.90
CA ALA A 121 -3.76 -1.14 2.21
C ALA A 121 -4.40 -2.53 2.36
N ALA A 122 -3.66 -3.56 1.97
CA ALA A 122 -4.06 -4.96 2.13
C ALA A 122 -2.88 -5.79 2.63
N TRP A 123 -3.14 -6.92 3.28
CA TRP A 123 -2.13 -7.84 3.82
C TRP A 123 -2.71 -9.25 4.00
N MET A 124 -1.83 -10.24 4.18
CA MET A 124 -2.24 -11.57 4.62
C MET A 124 -2.44 -11.59 6.13
N GLY A 125 -3.46 -12.30 6.62
CA GLY A 125 -3.67 -12.50 8.06
C GLY A 125 -4.38 -13.80 8.40
N GLY A 126 -3.92 -14.49 9.45
CA GLY A 126 -4.50 -15.74 9.95
C GLY A 126 -3.81 -16.26 11.21
N SER A 127 -3.97 -17.55 11.51
CA SER A 127 -3.37 -18.22 12.66
C SER A 127 -1.85 -18.33 12.55
N ARG A 128 -1.35 -18.64 11.36
CA ARG A 128 0.07 -18.68 10.96
C ARG A 128 0.16 -18.73 9.44
N GLN A 129 1.19 -18.13 8.86
CA GLN A 129 1.43 -18.19 7.41
C GLN A 129 1.39 -19.64 6.88
N GLY A 130 0.66 -19.84 5.78
CA GLY A 130 0.44 -21.16 5.16
C GLY A 130 -0.65 -22.02 5.77
N LYS A 131 -1.35 -21.55 6.82
CA LYS A 131 -2.53 -22.25 7.34
C LYS A 131 -3.80 -21.94 6.54
N PRO A 132 -4.74 -22.89 6.40
CA PRO A 132 -5.96 -22.70 5.61
C PRO A 132 -6.77 -21.44 5.94
N ASP A 133 -6.74 -20.98 7.19
CA ASP A 133 -7.50 -19.81 7.64
C ASP A 133 -6.88 -18.47 7.21
N VAL A 134 -5.65 -18.46 6.66
CA VAL A 134 -5.01 -17.25 6.13
C VAL A 134 -5.85 -16.67 4.98
N ALA A 135 -6.22 -15.41 5.14
CA ALA A 135 -7.07 -14.65 4.24
C ALA A 135 -6.39 -13.33 3.85
N ILE A 136 -6.94 -12.65 2.85
CA ILE A 136 -6.55 -11.27 2.52
C ILE A 136 -7.43 -10.31 3.29
N TRP A 137 -6.78 -9.50 4.12
CA TRP A 137 -7.39 -8.44 4.90
C TRP A 137 -6.99 -7.09 4.33
N GLY A 138 -7.79 -6.07 4.57
CA GLY A 138 -7.45 -4.71 4.18
C GLY A 138 -8.15 -3.64 4.98
N SER A 139 -7.69 -2.42 4.76
CA SER A 139 -8.21 -1.20 5.36
C SER A 139 -7.99 -0.04 4.38
N TYR A 140 -8.86 0.96 4.45
CA TYR A 140 -8.64 2.25 3.79
C TYR A 140 -8.52 3.37 4.81
N PHE A 141 -7.83 4.43 4.43
CA PHE A 141 -7.71 5.66 5.20
C PHE A 141 -8.90 6.56 4.88
N ASP A 142 -9.72 6.91 5.88
CA ASP A 142 -10.96 7.67 5.69
C ASP A 142 -10.77 9.19 5.65
N GLY A 143 -9.52 9.66 5.76
CA GLY A 143 -9.14 11.06 5.86
C GLY A 143 -8.65 11.45 7.26
N GLU A 144 -8.98 10.66 8.28
CA GLU A 144 -8.55 10.88 9.66
C GLU A 144 -7.78 9.67 10.20
N ARG A 145 -8.25 8.45 9.90
CA ARG A 145 -7.71 7.19 10.43
C ARG A 145 -7.84 6.04 9.44
N TRP A 146 -7.09 4.99 9.70
CA TRP A 146 -7.33 3.69 9.08
C TRP A 146 -8.59 3.03 9.65
N THR A 147 -9.43 2.49 8.77
CA THR A 147 -10.60 1.71 9.19
C THR A 147 -10.21 0.39 9.85
N THR A 148 -11.14 -0.21 10.60
CA THR A 148 -10.96 -1.57 11.14
C THR A 148 -10.73 -2.58 10.00
N PRO A 149 -9.79 -3.54 10.15
CA PRO A 149 -9.53 -4.56 9.14
C PRO A 149 -10.78 -5.29 8.67
N ARG A 150 -10.93 -5.43 7.36
CA ARG A 150 -12.00 -6.22 6.72
C ARG A 150 -11.39 -7.33 5.87
N ARG A 151 -12.02 -8.50 5.88
CA ARG A 151 -11.63 -9.62 5.00
C ARG A 151 -12.16 -9.35 3.60
N TRP A 152 -11.29 -9.34 2.61
CA TRP A 152 -11.65 -9.12 1.20
C TRP A 152 -11.52 -10.38 0.34
N ALA A 153 -10.67 -11.33 0.73
CA ALA A 153 -10.58 -12.63 0.06
C ALA A 153 -10.26 -13.74 1.05
N ASP A 154 -10.72 -14.96 0.73
CA ASP A 154 -10.30 -16.20 1.38
C ASP A 154 -10.01 -17.27 0.33
N GLY A 155 -9.49 -18.42 0.76
CA GLY A 155 -9.17 -19.52 -0.15
C GLY A 155 -10.18 -20.67 -0.10
N VAL A 156 -11.45 -20.43 0.27
CA VAL A 156 -12.47 -21.48 0.20
C VAL A 156 -12.62 -21.95 -1.25
N GLN A 157 -12.55 -23.26 -1.46
CA GLN A 157 -12.72 -23.90 -2.77
C GLN A 157 -14.08 -24.58 -2.87
N HIS A 158 -14.47 -25.28 -1.81
CA HIS A 158 -15.78 -25.87 -1.58
C HIS A 158 -15.93 -26.14 -0.07
N GLU A 159 -17.07 -26.68 0.36
CA GLU A 159 -17.45 -26.88 1.77
C GLU A 159 -16.36 -27.50 2.67
N ARG A 160 -15.53 -28.40 2.12
CA ARG A 160 -14.52 -29.18 2.85
C ARG A 160 -13.08 -28.83 2.51
N LEU A 161 -12.84 -27.84 1.65
CA LEU A 161 -11.49 -27.48 1.21
C LEU A 161 -11.29 -25.98 1.23
N ARG A 162 -10.28 -25.56 1.96
CA ARG A 162 -9.80 -24.19 2.00
C ARG A 162 -8.27 -24.19 1.92
N TYR A 163 -7.75 -23.34 1.06
CA TYR A 163 -6.32 -23.06 0.98
C TYR A 163 -5.98 -21.70 1.60
N PRO A 164 -4.73 -21.50 2.06
CA PRO A 164 -4.26 -20.17 2.42
C PRO A 164 -4.29 -19.22 1.20
N CYS A 165 -4.57 -17.96 1.47
CA CYS A 165 -4.29 -16.86 0.56
C CYS A 165 -2.85 -16.35 0.73
N TRP A 166 -2.28 -15.80 -0.35
CA TRP A 166 -0.90 -15.32 -0.37
C TRP A 166 -0.69 -13.99 -1.08
N ASN A 167 0.29 -13.21 -0.60
CA ASN A 167 0.91 -12.06 -1.24
C ASN A 167 -0.06 -11.14 -2.01
N PRO A 168 -0.88 -10.35 -1.30
CA PRO A 168 -1.73 -9.36 -1.93
C PRO A 168 -0.90 -8.24 -2.58
N VAL A 169 -1.34 -7.75 -3.73
CA VAL A 169 -0.74 -6.61 -4.43
C VAL A 169 -1.87 -5.69 -4.89
N LEU A 170 -1.90 -4.47 -4.36
CA LEU A 170 -2.81 -3.43 -4.79
C LEU A 170 -2.22 -2.67 -5.97
N TYR A 171 -3.07 -2.37 -6.94
CA TYR A 171 -2.73 -1.53 -8.07
C TYR A 171 -3.91 -0.62 -8.41
N GLN A 172 -3.67 0.68 -8.42
CA GLN A 172 -4.62 1.68 -8.92
C GLN A 172 -4.18 2.06 -10.35
N PRO A 173 -4.95 1.68 -11.39
CA PRO A 173 -4.69 2.20 -12.73
C PRO A 173 -4.92 3.74 -12.76
N PRO A 174 -4.31 4.46 -13.72
CA PRO A 174 -4.48 5.89 -13.86
C PRO A 174 -5.95 6.33 -13.98
N GLY A 175 -6.20 7.58 -13.57
CA GLY A 175 -7.55 8.15 -13.55
C GLY A 175 -8.42 7.52 -12.46
N ASP A 176 -9.66 7.19 -12.81
CA ASP A 176 -10.67 6.69 -11.88
C ASP A 176 -11.09 5.23 -12.17
N ALA A 177 -10.21 4.49 -12.86
CA ALA A 177 -10.49 3.10 -13.16
C ALA A 177 -10.51 2.22 -11.89
N PRO A 178 -11.10 1.01 -11.96
CA PRO A 178 -11.21 0.16 -10.78
C PRO A 178 -9.86 -0.19 -10.16
N THR A 179 -9.75 -0.07 -8.84
CA THR A 179 -8.57 -0.53 -8.10
C THR A 179 -8.52 -2.06 -8.16
N LEU A 180 -7.37 -2.62 -8.50
CA LEU A 180 -7.17 -4.06 -8.60
C LEU A 180 -6.45 -4.59 -7.36
N LEU A 181 -6.92 -5.72 -6.84
CA LEU A 181 -6.26 -6.48 -5.77
C LEU A 181 -5.91 -7.85 -6.30
N PHE A 182 -4.62 -8.07 -6.60
CA PHE A 182 -4.09 -9.38 -6.96
C PHE A 182 -3.70 -10.14 -5.69
N PHE A 183 -3.85 -11.45 -5.69
CA PHE A 183 -3.42 -12.34 -4.61
C PHE A 183 -3.28 -13.76 -5.15
N LYS A 184 -2.75 -14.70 -4.35
CA LYS A 184 -2.65 -16.11 -4.75
C LYS A 184 -3.45 -16.97 -3.79
N VAL A 185 -3.88 -18.12 -4.28
CA VAL A 185 -4.51 -19.16 -3.46
C VAL A 185 -3.84 -20.49 -3.77
N GLY A 186 -3.65 -21.31 -2.76
CA GLY A 186 -3.14 -22.67 -2.92
C GLY A 186 -2.35 -23.16 -1.72
N PRO A 187 -1.99 -24.46 -1.68
CA PRO A 187 -1.45 -25.09 -0.47
C PRO A 187 -0.07 -24.57 -0.06
N LYS A 188 0.77 -24.18 -1.02
CA LYS A 188 2.12 -23.63 -0.79
C LYS A 188 2.62 -22.90 -2.05
N PRO A 189 3.68 -22.06 -1.95
CA PRO A 189 4.08 -21.17 -3.04
C PRO A 189 4.42 -21.80 -4.40
N ASP A 190 4.90 -23.04 -4.45
CA ASP A 190 5.21 -23.74 -5.72
C ASP A 190 3.97 -24.37 -6.39
N ARG A 191 2.79 -24.32 -5.74
CA ARG A 191 1.53 -24.94 -6.18
C ARG A 191 0.33 -23.99 -6.06
N TRP A 192 0.57 -22.69 -5.91
CA TRP A 192 -0.48 -21.69 -5.90
C TRP A 192 -0.92 -21.30 -7.32
N TRP A 193 -1.98 -20.52 -7.41
CA TRP A 193 -2.38 -19.81 -8.64
C TRP A 193 -2.72 -18.37 -8.30
N GLY A 194 -2.63 -17.49 -9.30
CA GLY A 194 -3.01 -16.10 -9.16
C GLY A 194 -4.51 -15.88 -9.29
N GLU A 195 -5.01 -14.90 -8.55
CA GLU A 195 -6.37 -14.39 -8.62
C GLU A 195 -6.37 -12.88 -8.49
N TYR A 196 -7.46 -12.22 -8.89
CA TYR A 196 -7.68 -10.82 -8.58
C TYR A 196 -9.14 -10.51 -8.25
N LEU A 197 -9.32 -9.40 -7.54
CA LEU A 197 -10.59 -8.72 -7.32
C LEU A 197 -10.51 -7.30 -7.88
N ALA A 198 -11.66 -6.70 -8.16
CA ALA A 198 -11.78 -5.30 -8.56
C ALA A 198 -12.58 -4.50 -7.52
N SER A 199 -12.19 -3.25 -7.32
CA SER A 199 -12.91 -2.27 -6.51
C SER A 199 -13.36 -1.10 -7.37
N TYR A 200 -14.67 -0.83 -7.34
CA TYR A 200 -15.29 0.28 -8.06
C TYR A 200 -15.60 1.47 -7.13
N ASP A 201 -15.29 1.32 -5.85
CA ASP A 201 -15.49 2.32 -4.81
C ASP A 201 -14.16 2.82 -4.21
N ARG A 202 -13.08 2.69 -5.00
CA ARG A 202 -11.72 3.18 -4.72
C ARG A 202 -11.11 2.52 -3.48
N GLY A 203 -11.17 1.20 -3.47
CA GLY A 203 -10.57 0.31 -2.47
C GLY A 203 -11.30 0.23 -1.13
N ARG A 204 -12.59 0.55 -1.09
CA ARG A 204 -13.41 0.37 0.13
C ARG A 204 -14.04 -1.02 0.19
N SER A 205 -14.39 -1.59 -0.96
CA SER A 205 -14.83 -2.96 -1.14
C SER A 205 -14.26 -3.56 -2.42
N PHE A 206 -14.09 -4.88 -2.43
CA PHE A 206 -13.54 -5.64 -3.55
C PHE A 206 -14.50 -6.77 -3.92
N ARG A 207 -14.76 -6.92 -5.22
CA ARG A 207 -15.70 -7.91 -5.79
C ARG A 207 -15.18 -8.43 -7.12
N ASP A 208 -16.02 -9.17 -7.85
CA ASP A 208 -15.73 -9.71 -9.19
C ASP A 208 -14.45 -10.55 -9.23
N ARG A 209 -14.32 -11.47 -8.26
CA ARG A 209 -13.18 -12.38 -8.11
C ARG A 209 -12.97 -13.19 -9.39
N ARG A 210 -11.73 -13.20 -9.90
CA ARG A 210 -11.35 -13.96 -11.09
C ARG A 210 -10.02 -14.66 -10.91
N ARG A 211 -9.96 -15.93 -11.31
CA ARG A 211 -8.72 -16.69 -11.41
C ARG A 211 -7.93 -16.25 -12.64
N LEU A 212 -6.62 -16.08 -12.50
CA LEU A 212 -5.73 -15.81 -13.63
C LEU A 212 -5.57 -17.06 -14.50
N PRO A 213 -5.23 -16.91 -15.80
CA PRO A 213 -5.03 -18.05 -16.69
C PRO A 213 -4.02 -19.07 -16.14
N LYS A 214 -4.18 -20.35 -16.51
CA LYS A 214 -3.23 -21.39 -16.11
C LYS A 214 -1.82 -21.00 -16.57
N GLY A 215 -0.85 -21.07 -15.65
CA GLY A 215 0.54 -20.69 -15.92
C GLY A 215 0.86 -19.21 -15.72
N ILE A 216 -0.13 -18.38 -15.35
CA ILE A 216 0.03 -16.98 -14.94
C ILE A 216 -0.18 -16.89 -13.43
N THR A 217 0.77 -16.29 -12.72
CA THR A 217 0.67 -16.09 -11.26
C THR A 217 0.31 -14.65 -10.87
N GLY A 218 0.46 -13.71 -11.80
CA GLY A 218 0.34 -12.28 -11.53
C GLY A 218 1.53 -11.76 -10.72
N PRO A 219 1.43 -10.55 -10.15
CA PRO A 219 2.54 -9.90 -9.45
C PRO A 219 2.84 -10.64 -8.15
N ASP A 220 4.03 -11.23 -7.99
CA ASP A 220 4.30 -12.10 -6.84
C ASP A 220 4.26 -11.38 -5.49
N ARG A 221 4.61 -10.09 -5.44
CA ARG A 221 4.53 -9.23 -4.25
C ARG A 221 4.64 -7.74 -4.60
N SER A 222 5.48 -7.41 -5.58
CA SER A 222 5.79 -6.03 -5.98
C SER A 222 4.72 -5.47 -6.91
N ARG A 223 4.52 -4.14 -6.89
CA ARG A 223 3.52 -3.49 -7.74
C ARG A 223 3.86 -3.65 -9.22
N PRO A 224 2.87 -3.90 -10.10
CA PRO A 224 3.11 -3.86 -11.54
C PRO A 224 3.41 -2.44 -12.03
N VAL A 225 3.96 -2.35 -13.24
CA VAL A 225 4.24 -1.09 -13.93
C VAL A 225 3.50 -1.04 -15.27
N LEU A 226 3.15 0.16 -15.70
CA LEU A 226 2.60 0.41 -17.03
C LEU A 226 3.70 0.48 -18.06
N VAL A 227 3.46 -0.10 -19.24
CA VAL A 227 4.33 -0.11 -20.40
C VAL A 227 3.51 0.06 -21.68
N GLU A 228 4.17 0.25 -22.82
CA GLU A 228 3.55 0.46 -24.13
C GLU A 228 2.56 1.63 -24.08
N GLU A 229 3.08 2.82 -23.77
CA GLU A 229 2.29 4.06 -23.67
C GLU A 229 1.10 3.94 -22.71
N ASN A 230 1.30 3.26 -21.58
CA ASN A 230 0.28 3.02 -20.55
C ASN A 230 -0.88 2.10 -20.97
N THR A 231 -0.73 1.34 -22.06
CA THR A 231 -1.76 0.42 -22.55
C THR A 231 -1.59 -1.01 -22.06
N ARG A 232 -0.47 -1.33 -21.41
CA ARG A 232 -0.18 -2.69 -20.91
C ARG A 232 0.36 -2.69 -19.49
N LEU A 233 -0.13 -3.62 -18.68
CA LEU A 233 0.35 -3.84 -17.33
C LEU A 233 1.40 -4.96 -17.33
N LEU A 234 2.59 -4.68 -16.79
CA LEU A 234 3.71 -5.61 -16.66
C LEU A 234 3.88 -6.01 -15.19
N PHE A 235 3.96 -7.32 -14.94
CA PHE A 235 4.06 -7.94 -13.62
C PHE A 235 5.41 -8.64 -13.46
N GLY A 236 5.96 -8.51 -12.26
CA GLY A 236 7.08 -9.30 -11.80
C GLY A 236 6.60 -10.61 -11.18
N ALA A 237 7.06 -11.75 -11.71
CA ALA A 237 6.66 -13.08 -11.26
C ALA A 237 7.88 -13.99 -11.07
N SER A 238 7.67 -15.16 -10.47
CA SER A 238 8.74 -16.11 -10.19
C SER A 238 8.25 -17.54 -10.26
N THR A 239 9.13 -18.42 -10.72
CA THR A 239 8.95 -19.87 -10.66
C THR A 239 9.62 -20.40 -9.41
N LEU A 240 8.83 -21.00 -8.51
CA LEU A 240 9.29 -21.47 -7.20
C LEU A 240 9.48 -23.00 -7.13
N ARG A 241 9.15 -23.73 -8.19
CA ARG A 241 9.33 -25.18 -8.29
C ARG A 241 10.73 -25.47 -8.85
N GLY A 242 11.55 -26.20 -8.09
CA GLY A 242 12.95 -26.45 -8.44
C GLY A 242 13.82 -25.22 -8.15
N THR A 243 14.76 -24.91 -9.04
CA THR A 243 15.60 -23.70 -8.98
C THR A 243 14.72 -22.46 -9.14
N TRP A 244 14.83 -21.51 -8.20
CA TRP A 244 14.09 -20.26 -8.30
C TRP A 244 14.52 -19.43 -9.50
N ARG A 245 13.54 -18.99 -10.30
CA ARG A 245 13.77 -18.12 -11.45
C ARG A 245 12.77 -16.96 -11.49
N VAL A 246 13.23 -15.83 -11.99
CA VAL A 246 12.39 -14.66 -12.28
C VAL A 246 11.90 -14.73 -13.73
N HIS A 247 10.64 -14.37 -13.95
CA HIS A 247 10.05 -14.17 -15.27
C HIS A 247 9.02 -13.03 -15.19
N PHE A 248 8.54 -12.57 -16.33
CA PHE A 248 7.58 -11.47 -16.40
C PHE A 248 6.31 -11.87 -17.10
N GLU A 249 5.21 -11.29 -16.66
CA GLU A 249 3.88 -11.52 -17.20
C GLU A 249 3.29 -10.16 -17.59
N SER A 250 2.46 -10.09 -18.64
CA SER A 250 1.81 -8.84 -19.00
C SER A 250 0.44 -9.04 -19.63
N VAL A 251 -0.42 -8.02 -19.53
CA VAL A 251 -1.78 -8.03 -20.09
C VAL A 251 -2.20 -6.62 -20.51
N PRO A 252 -2.89 -6.46 -21.66
CA PRO A 252 -3.45 -5.17 -22.03
C PRO A 252 -4.44 -4.62 -21.00
N LEU A 253 -4.45 -3.29 -20.87
CA LEU A 253 -5.44 -2.53 -20.13
C LEU A 253 -6.34 -1.76 -21.09
N ALA A 254 -7.64 -1.93 -20.94
CA ALA A 254 -8.64 -1.17 -21.67
C ALA A 254 -9.67 -0.61 -20.69
N GLY A 255 -9.72 0.72 -20.55
CA GLY A 255 -10.53 1.38 -19.51
C GLY A 255 -10.11 0.98 -18.09
N GLY A 256 -8.83 0.65 -17.90
CA GLY A 256 -8.26 0.14 -16.64
C GLY A 256 -8.70 -1.28 -16.23
N PHE A 257 -9.38 -2.01 -17.12
CA PHE A 257 -9.64 -3.43 -16.95
C PHE A 257 -8.59 -4.27 -17.66
N LEU A 258 -8.20 -5.38 -17.05
CA LEU A 258 -7.37 -6.41 -17.69
C LEU A 258 -8.18 -7.05 -18.82
N LYS A 259 -7.79 -6.79 -20.08
CA LYS A 259 -8.49 -7.31 -21.27
C LYS A 259 -7.49 -7.95 -22.24
N GLY A 260 -7.95 -9.00 -22.92
CA GLY A 260 -7.18 -9.68 -23.96
C GLY A 260 -6.23 -10.74 -23.42
N THR A 261 -5.19 -11.02 -24.19
CA THR A 261 -4.30 -12.17 -24.00
C THR A 261 -3.14 -11.83 -23.08
N TRP A 262 -2.92 -12.69 -22.08
CA TRP A 262 -1.75 -12.63 -21.21
C TRP A 262 -0.50 -13.10 -21.94
N ARG A 263 0.61 -12.41 -21.72
CA ARG A 263 1.93 -12.82 -22.20
C ARG A 263 2.79 -13.20 -21.01
N ARG A 264 3.66 -14.19 -21.20
CA ARG A 264 4.68 -14.59 -20.24
C ARG A 264 6.01 -14.69 -20.95
N THR A 265 7.05 -14.06 -20.40
CA THR A 265 8.41 -14.17 -20.93
C THR A 265 9.02 -15.52 -20.55
N ASN A 266 10.08 -15.89 -21.26
CA ASN A 266 11.01 -16.88 -20.72
C ASN A 266 11.61 -16.37 -19.40
N PRO A 267 12.07 -17.28 -18.51
CA PRO A 267 12.82 -16.87 -17.34
C PRO A 267 14.06 -16.06 -17.73
N VAL A 268 14.40 -15.06 -16.92
CA VAL A 268 15.62 -14.27 -17.08
C VAL A 268 16.82 -15.22 -17.02
N GLU A 269 17.79 -15.00 -17.90
CA GLU A 269 19.02 -15.77 -17.89
C GLU A 269 19.76 -15.57 -16.56
N GLN A 270 20.16 -16.68 -15.93
CA GLN A 270 20.85 -16.67 -14.64
C GLN A 270 21.78 -17.88 -14.55
N PRO A 271 22.93 -17.76 -13.87
CA PRO A 271 23.69 -18.94 -13.44
C PRO A 271 22.83 -19.86 -12.58
N SER A 272 23.06 -21.17 -12.65
CA SER A 272 22.32 -22.16 -11.83
C SER A 272 22.47 -21.93 -10.33
N THR A 273 23.54 -21.26 -9.91
CA THR A 273 23.85 -20.90 -8.52
C THR A 273 23.13 -19.64 -8.04
N ARG A 274 22.43 -18.90 -8.91
CA ARG A 274 21.73 -17.66 -8.55
C ARG A 274 20.23 -17.87 -8.57
N GLU A 275 19.65 -18.04 -7.39
CA GLU A 275 18.24 -18.33 -7.17
C GLU A 275 17.50 -17.07 -6.71
N ALA A 276 16.83 -16.38 -7.64
CA ALA A 276 16.21 -15.09 -7.40
C ALA A 276 14.70 -15.12 -7.59
N ILE A 277 13.98 -14.29 -6.81
CA ILE A 277 12.52 -14.18 -6.85
C ILE A 277 12.03 -12.77 -6.51
N GLN A 278 10.74 -12.53 -6.75
CA GLN A 278 10.01 -11.32 -6.35
C GLN A 278 10.67 -10.02 -6.84
N PRO A 279 10.83 -9.86 -8.17
CA PRO A 279 11.42 -8.66 -8.75
C PRO A 279 10.61 -7.40 -8.38
N VAL A 280 11.29 -6.29 -8.15
CA VAL A 280 10.75 -4.95 -7.95
C VAL A 280 11.23 -4.06 -9.08
N PHE A 281 10.35 -3.26 -9.68
CA PHE A 281 10.69 -2.41 -10.82
C PHE A 281 11.22 -1.03 -10.41
N LEU A 282 12.23 -0.56 -11.14
CA LEU A 282 12.67 0.83 -11.21
C LEU A 282 12.57 1.30 -12.66
N ARG A 283 12.29 2.59 -12.86
CA ARG A 283 12.20 3.21 -14.19
C ARG A 283 13.24 4.29 -14.28
N HIS A 284 14.12 4.18 -15.28
CA HIS A 284 15.18 5.13 -15.53
C HIS A 284 14.68 6.28 -16.41
N ARG A 285 15.37 7.44 -16.34
CA ARG A 285 15.02 8.63 -17.14
C ARG A 285 15.11 8.39 -18.65
N ASP A 286 15.98 7.47 -19.06
CA ASP A 286 16.16 7.06 -20.47
C ASP A 286 15.13 6.02 -20.94
N GLY A 287 14.11 5.73 -20.12
CA GLY A 287 13.05 4.77 -20.45
C GLY A 287 13.37 3.32 -20.12
N ARG A 288 14.61 2.98 -19.72
CA ARG A 288 14.96 1.62 -19.31
C ARG A 288 14.17 1.21 -18.06
N LEU A 289 13.80 -0.07 -18.03
CA LEU A 289 13.34 -0.71 -16.81
C LEU A 289 14.51 -1.43 -16.17
N GLN A 290 14.58 -1.37 -14.85
CA GLN A 290 15.46 -2.21 -14.06
C GLN A 290 14.62 -3.00 -13.06
N VAL A 291 15.07 -4.19 -12.72
CA VAL A 291 14.53 -4.93 -11.58
C VAL A 291 15.58 -5.16 -10.50
N LEU A 292 15.13 -5.17 -9.26
CA LEU A 292 15.88 -5.72 -8.12
C LEU A 292 15.15 -6.95 -7.59
N CYS A 293 15.89 -8.03 -7.36
CA CYS A 293 15.37 -9.31 -6.91
C CYS A 293 16.08 -9.73 -5.63
N ARG A 294 15.35 -10.28 -4.67
CA ARG A 294 15.99 -10.98 -3.55
C ARG A 294 16.50 -12.33 -4.01
N THR A 295 17.59 -12.80 -3.40
CA THR A 295 18.20 -14.08 -3.74
C THR A 295 18.43 -14.96 -2.51
N ARG A 296 18.70 -16.25 -2.72
CA ARG A 296 19.18 -17.15 -1.66
C ARG A 296 20.67 -16.97 -1.34
N GLN A 297 21.38 -16.17 -2.13
CA GLN A 297 22.84 -16.00 -2.08
C GLN A 297 23.27 -14.81 -1.21
N GLY A 298 22.38 -14.26 -0.37
CA GLY A 298 22.77 -13.23 0.60
C GLY A 298 22.93 -11.83 0.02
N VAL A 299 22.64 -11.63 -1.27
CA VAL A 299 22.73 -10.33 -1.97
C VAL A 299 21.50 -10.09 -2.84
N LEU A 300 21.22 -8.83 -3.16
CA LEU A 300 20.25 -8.52 -4.21
C LEU A 300 20.86 -8.78 -5.59
N ALA A 301 20.00 -9.10 -6.55
CA ALA A 301 20.36 -9.24 -7.95
C ALA A 301 19.58 -8.25 -8.82
N THR A 302 20.14 -7.89 -9.97
CA THR A 302 19.55 -6.92 -10.90
C THR A 302 19.57 -7.39 -12.35
N SER A 303 18.65 -6.85 -13.13
CA SER A 303 18.53 -7.07 -14.58
C SER A 303 17.82 -5.87 -15.20
N PHE A 304 18.10 -5.60 -16.48
CA PHE A 304 17.61 -4.43 -17.21
C PHE A 304 16.82 -4.84 -18.45
N SER A 305 15.81 -4.05 -18.78
CA SER A 305 15.09 -4.11 -20.05
C SER A 305 15.14 -2.76 -20.76
N ARG A 306 15.37 -2.80 -22.07
CA ARG A 306 15.42 -1.63 -22.97
C ARG A 306 14.22 -1.57 -23.92
N ASP A 307 13.33 -2.55 -23.84
CA ASP A 307 12.24 -2.78 -24.79
C ASP A 307 10.90 -2.98 -24.08
N GLU A 308 10.69 -2.22 -23.00
CA GLU A 308 9.44 -2.19 -22.23
C GLU A 308 9.09 -3.52 -21.55
N GLY A 309 10.11 -4.29 -21.15
CA GLY A 309 9.98 -5.53 -20.39
C GLY A 309 9.76 -6.77 -21.25
N LYS A 310 9.95 -6.68 -22.57
CA LYS A 310 9.84 -7.82 -23.50
C LYS A 310 11.05 -8.74 -23.37
N THR A 311 12.24 -8.18 -23.28
CA THR A 311 13.50 -8.89 -23.02
C THR A 311 14.26 -8.27 -21.86
N TRP A 312 15.13 -9.07 -21.24
CA TRP A 312 15.86 -8.72 -20.02
C TRP A 312 17.31 -9.18 -20.14
N SER A 313 18.24 -8.36 -19.67
CA SER A 313 19.65 -8.73 -19.55
C SER A 313 19.83 -9.91 -18.58
N PRO A 314 20.95 -10.65 -18.65
CA PRO A 314 21.27 -11.65 -17.64
C PRO A 314 21.23 -11.08 -16.22
N LEU A 315 20.88 -11.93 -15.27
CA LEU A 315 20.73 -11.56 -13.86
C LEU A 315 22.10 -11.49 -13.16
N GLU A 316 22.45 -10.29 -12.73
CA GLU A 316 23.74 -9.98 -12.10
C GLU A 316 23.59 -9.74 -10.60
N ALA A 317 24.61 -10.08 -9.80
CA ALA A 317 24.63 -9.75 -8.38
C ALA A 317 24.94 -8.26 -8.20
N THR A 318 24.35 -7.66 -7.16
CA THR A 318 24.67 -6.30 -6.71
C THR A 318 25.52 -6.36 -5.44
N ASP A 319 26.08 -5.22 -5.03
CA ASP A 319 26.82 -5.09 -3.76
C ASP A 319 25.89 -4.91 -2.54
N LEU A 320 24.57 -4.93 -2.74
CA LEU A 320 23.60 -4.81 -1.65
C LEU A 320 23.40 -6.15 -0.94
N PRO A 321 23.76 -6.28 0.35
CA PRO A 321 23.45 -7.49 1.10
C PRO A 321 21.93 -7.59 1.30
N ASN A 322 21.42 -8.83 1.28
CA ASN A 322 20.03 -9.12 1.62
C ASN A 322 19.87 -10.53 2.21
N PRO A 323 19.13 -10.70 3.30
CA PRO A 323 19.04 -11.96 4.04
C PRO A 323 17.99 -12.91 3.43
N ASN A 324 17.81 -12.84 2.11
CA ASN A 324 16.70 -13.44 1.38
C ASN A 324 15.32 -12.92 1.88
N ALA A 325 15.23 -11.65 2.25
CA ALA A 325 13.99 -11.01 2.72
C ALA A 325 13.35 -10.16 1.61
N GLY A 326 12.02 -10.01 1.67
CA GLY A 326 11.29 -9.14 0.74
C GLY A 326 11.81 -7.70 0.82
N ILE A 327 11.92 -7.05 -0.33
CA ILE A 327 12.34 -5.64 -0.49
C ILE A 327 11.25 -4.87 -1.22
N ASP A 328 11.20 -3.55 -1.16
CA ASP A 328 10.43 -2.78 -2.14
C ASP A 328 11.12 -1.47 -2.45
N ALA A 329 10.90 -0.98 -3.65
CA ALA A 329 11.65 0.14 -4.20
C ALA A 329 10.79 0.91 -5.20
N ILE A 330 11.07 2.20 -5.32
CA ILE A 330 10.42 3.08 -6.28
C ILE A 330 11.44 4.02 -6.90
N THR A 331 11.14 4.48 -8.11
CA THR A 331 11.77 5.69 -8.65
C THR A 331 10.96 6.88 -8.15
N LEU A 332 11.61 7.78 -7.43
CA LEU A 332 11.06 9.02 -6.94
C LEU A 332 10.80 9.99 -8.09
N ARG A 333 9.89 10.93 -7.89
CA ARG A 333 9.55 12.00 -8.85
C ARG A 333 10.75 12.86 -9.27
N ASP A 334 11.74 13.01 -8.39
CA ASP A 334 12.99 13.73 -8.69
C ASP A 334 14.00 12.89 -9.51
N GLY A 335 13.68 11.63 -9.78
CA GLY A 335 14.50 10.70 -10.56
C GLY A 335 15.44 9.83 -9.73
N ARG A 336 15.59 10.08 -8.42
CA ARG A 336 16.34 9.17 -7.54
C ARG A 336 15.58 7.85 -7.38
N HIS A 337 16.29 6.78 -7.03
CA HIS A 337 15.69 5.50 -6.65
C HIS A 337 15.75 5.34 -5.13
N LEU A 338 14.65 4.93 -4.52
CA LEU A 338 14.54 4.64 -3.09
C LEU A 338 14.26 3.15 -2.91
N LEU A 339 15.05 2.51 -2.04
CA LEU A 339 14.93 1.09 -1.67
C LEU A 339 14.68 0.96 -0.17
N VAL A 340 13.72 0.11 0.20
CA VAL A 340 13.52 -0.37 1.57
C VAL A 340 13.90 -1.84 1.64
N TYR A 341 14.90 -2.17 2.47
CA TYR A 341 15.52 -3.49 2.52
C TYR A 341 16.15 -3.80 3.88
N HIS A 342 16.61 -5.04 4.05
CA HIS A 342 17.39 -5.49 5.20
C HIS A 342 18.87 -5.52 4.84
N PRO A 343 19.73 -4.72 5.51
CA PRO A 343 21.13 -4.53 5.13
C PRO A 343 22.07 -5.63 5.66
N HIS A 344 21.67 -6.89 5.54
CA HIS A 344 22.36 -8.05 6.10
C HIS A 344 22.46 -9.18 5.09
N GLY A 345 23.57 -9.93 5.09
CA GLY A 345 23.70 -11.15 4.30
C GLY A 345 22.94 -12.32 4.92
N THR A 346 22.96 -13.48 4.26
CA THR A 346 22.40 -14.72 4.82
C THR A 346 23.37 -15.46 5.75
N GLY A 347 24.67 -15.12 5.73
CA GLY A 347 25.71 -15.98 6.31
C GLY A 347 25.68 -17.37 5.67
N ASP A 348 25.91 -18.41 6.48
CA ASP A 348 25.89 -19.81 6.03
C ASP A 348 24.48 -20.42 5.94
N SER A 349 23.44 -19.65 6.25
CA SER A 349 22.05 -20.09 6.23
C SER A 349 21.35 -19.76 4.90
N ARG A 350 20.18 -20.37 4.66
CA ARG A 350 19.28 -19.98 3.55
C ARG A 350 18.55 -18.65 3.82
N TRP A 351 18.44 -18.27 5.09
CA TRP A 351 17.72 -17.09 5.58
C TRP A 351 18.58 -16.37 6.61
N GLY A 352 18.76 -15.07 6.43
CA GLY A 352 19.50 -14.23 7.38
C GLY A 352 18.61 -13.44 8.33
N PRO A 353 19.20 -12.54 9.15
CA PRO A 353 18.49 -11.76 10.15
C PRO A 353 17.55 -10.73 9.53
N ARG A 354 16.44 -10.44 10.24
CA ARG A 354 15.42 -9.45 9.83
C ARG A 354 15.12 -8.41 10.92
N HIS A 355 16.08 -8.22 11.83
CA HIS A 355 15.97 -7.32 12.97
C HIS A 355 16.19 -5.84 12.60
N GLU A 356 16.64 -5.53 11.38
CA GLU A 356 16.89 -4.16 10.90
C GLU A 356 16.28 -3.93 9.53
N LEU A 357 15.48 -2.87 9.41
CA LEU A 357 14.86 -2.42 8.16
C LEU A 357 15.37 -1.01 7.84
N ALA A 358 15.99 -0.85 6.67
CA ALA A 358 16.71 0.37 6.29
C ALA A 358 16.18 0.96 4.98
N ILE A 359 16.54 2.23 4.75
CA ILE A 359 16.29 2.95 3.50
C ILE A 359 17.63 3.25 2.84
N ALA A 360 17.74 2.95 1.55
CA ALA A 360 18.84 3.37 0.71
C ALA A 360 18.35 4.22 -0.48
N LEU A 361 19.21 5.12 -0.94
CA LEU A 361 19.01 5.94 -2.14
C LEU A 361 20.08 5.62 -3.18
N SER A 362 19.71 5.78 -4.45
CA SER A 362 20.61 5.67 -5.59
C SER A 362 20.22 6.65 -6.69
N GLN A 363 21.21 7.15 -7.43
CA GLN A 363 20.97 7.99 -8.63
C GLN A 363 20.88 7.15 -9.91
N ASP A 364 21.48 5.96 -9.92
CA ASP A 364 21.68 5.13 -11.12
C ASP A 364 21.11 3.71 -10.97
N GLY A 365 20.53 3.39 -9.80
CA GLY A 365 19.98 2.08 -9.48
C GLY A 365 21.04 1.00 -9.24
N LEU A 366 22.33 1.35 -9.26
CA LEU A 366 23.47 0.44 -9.12
C LEU A 366 24.26 0.74 -7.86
N ARG A 367 24.56 2.01 -7.62
CA ARG A 367 25.30 2.48 -6.43
C ARG A 367 24.31 2.99 -5.41
N TRP A 368 24.21 2.28 -4.29
CA TRP A 368 23.22 2.53 -3.26
C TRP A 368 23.90 3.02 -1.98
N GLN A 369 23.36 4.10 -1.42
CA GLN A 369 23.79 4.61 -0.13
C GLN A 369 22.66 4.49 0.88
N ARG A 370 22.94 3.89 2.03
CA ARG A 370 22.01 3.85 3.16
C ARG A 370 21.86 5.26 3.74
N VAL A 371 20.62 5.71 3.92
CA VAL A 371 20.31 7.07 4.41
C VAL A 371 19.47 7.08 5.68
N ALA A 372 18.77 5.98 6.01
CA ALA A 372 17.94 5.92 7.20
C ALA A 372 17.70 4.49 7.70
N THR A 373 17.21 4.39 8.93
CA THR A 373 16.79 3.15 9.59
C THR A 373 15.34 3.29 10.04
N LEU A 374 14.44 2.45 9.50
CA LEU A 374 13.03 2.43 9.88
C LEU A 374 12.83 1.71 11.22
N GLU A 375 13.49 0.57 11.36
CA GLU A 375 13.41 -0.28 12.55
C GLU A 375 14.77 -0.94 12.81
N LYS A 376 15.11 -1.08 14.09
CA LYS A 376 16.24 -1.89 14.55
C LYS A 376 15.95 -2.40 15.95
N GLU A 377 15.77 -3.72 16.07
CA GLU A 377 15.51 -4.36 17.36
C GLU A 377 15.94 -5.82 17.30
N GLU A 378 16.97 -6.19 18.08
CA GLU A 378 17.52 -7.53 18.06
C GLU A 378 16.47 -8.60 18.43
N GLY A 379 16.51 -9.74 17.74
CA GLY A 379 15.50 -10.80 17.92
C GLY A 379 14.10 -10.48 17.38
N ALA A 380 13.84 -9.26 16.90
CA ALA A 380 12.59 -8.92 16.23
C ALA A 380 12.61 -9.31 14.73
N GLU A 381 11.43 -9.42 14.15
CA GLU A 381 11.26 -9.59 12.70
C GLU A 381 10.48 -8.41 12.12
N PHE A 382 11.08 -7.72 11.15
CA PHE A 382 10.38 -6.79 10.26
C PHE A 382 10.39 -7.39 8.85
N SER A 383 9.30 -7.29 8.11
CA SER A 383 9.24 -7.99 6.82
C SER A 383 8.29 -7.35 5.81
N ASP A 384 8.55 -7.71 4.55
CA ASP A 384 7.72 -7.45 3.38
C ASP A 384 7.29 -5.97 3.23
N PRO A 385 8.25 -5.02 3.15
CA PRO A 385 7.90 -3.61 2.94
C PRO A 385 7.14 -3.42 1.63
N ALA A 386 6.24 -2.45 1.58
CA ALA A 386 5.64 -1.93 0.35
C ALA A 386 5.67 -0.39 0.36
N VAL A 387 6.05 0.21 -0.76
CA VAL A 387 6.46 1.62 -0.85
C VAL A 387 5.75 2.31 -2.01
N ILE A 388 5.05 3.42 -1.76
CA ILE A 388 4.52 4.33 -2.80
C ILE A 388 5.03 5.74 -2.57
N GLN A 389 5.12 6.55 -3.63
CA GLN A 389 5.13 8.00 -3.50
C GLN A 389 3.75 8.52 -3.91
N THR A 390 3.14 9.33 -3.07
CA THR A 390 1.79 9.86 -3.29
C THR A 390 1.81 11.23 -3.97
N ASP A 391 0.65 11.73 -4.36
CA ASP A 391 0.52 13.00 -5.10
C ASP A 391 1.02 14.23 -4.37
N ASN A 392 1.02 14.20 -3.04
CA ASN A 392 1.60 15.26 -2.22
C ASN A 392 3.14 15.21 -2.16
N GLY A 393 3.79 14.28 -2.85
CA GLY A 393 5.24 14.11 -2.89
C GLY A 393 5.83 13.24 -1.79
N HIS A 394 5.07 12.89 -0.75
CA HIS A 394 5.56 12.03 0.33
C HIS A 394 5.66 10.57 -0.09
N VAL A 395 6.63 9.88 0.50
CA VAL A 395 6.79 8.43 0.44
C VAL A 395 6.04 7.79 1.60
N HIS A 396 5.24 6.79 1.29
CA HIS A 396 4.52 5.97 2.26
C HIS A 396 5.09 4.56 2.23
N VAL A 397 5.49 4.07 3.39
CA VAL A 397 6.02 2.72 3.59
C VAL A 397 5.10 1.96 4.53
N VAL A 398 4.65 0.77 4.12
CA VAL A 398 3.99 -0.19 5.02
C VAL A 398 4.82 -1.46 5.15
N TYR A 399 4.86 -2.06 6.33
CA TYR A 399 5.59 -3.32 6.56
C TYR A 399 5.00 -4.11 7.72
N ALA A 400 5.26 -5.42 7.72
CA ALA A 400 4.90 -6.28 8.83
C ALA A 400 5.83 -6.03 10.02
N TRP A 401 5.26 -5.64 11.15
CA TRP A 401 5.96 -5.40 12.40
C TRP A 401 5.78 -6.61 13.31
N LYS A 402 6.85 -7.37 13.53
CA LYS A 402 6.91 -8.60 14.36
C LYS A 402 5.86 -9.65 13.96
N ARG A 403 5.42 -9.63 12.70
CA ARG A 403 4.30 -10.41 12.16
C ARG A 403 2.96 -10.22 12.88
N GLN A 404 2.81 -9.20 13.73
CA GLN A 404 1.61 -9.01 14.57
C GLN A 404 0.75 -7.83 14.11
N ARG A 405 1.38 -6.81 13.54
CA ARG A 405 0.72 -5.59 13.06
C ARG A 405 1.33 -5.14 11.76
N ILE A 406 0.62 -4.29 11.03
CA ILE A 406 1.18 -3.57 9.88
C ILE A 406 1.45 -2.13 10.32
N LYS A 407 2.72 -1.71 10.23
CA LYS A 407 3.12 -0.33 10.50
C LYS A 407 3.11 0.47 9.20
N HIS A 408 2.74 1.74 9.29
CA HIS A 408 2.72 2.73 8.23
C HIS A 408 3.60 3.91 8.62
N VAL A 409 4.53 4.29 7.76
CA VAL A 409 5.46 5.40 7.95
C VAL A 409 5.35 6.34 6.76
N VAL A 410 5.31 7.64 7.03
CA VAL A 410 5.32 8.71 6.01
C VAL A 410 6.65 9.44 6.08
N ILE A 411 7.24 9.64 4.92
CA ILE A 411 8.57 10.22 4.75
C ILE A 411 8.49 11.33 3.70
N ASP A 412 9.10 12.47 3.99
CA ASP A 412 9.45 13.47 2.99
C ASP A 412 10.79 13.09 2.33
N PRO A 413 10.76 12.64 1.06
CA PRO A 413 11.97 12.22 0.39
C PRO A 413 12.92 13.37 0.05
N SER A 414 12.45 14.62 0.00
CA SER A 414 13.31 15.78 -0.32
C SER A 414 14.32 16.04 0.80
N SER A 415 13.95 15.70 2.03
CA SER A 415 14.78 15.81 3.22
C SER A 415 15.74 14.62 3.42
N LEU A 416 15.66 13.57 2.59
CA LEU A 416 16.62 12.46 2.60
C LEU A 416 17.86 12.84 1.80
N ALA A 417 19.02 12.85 2.46
CA ALA A 417 20.30 13.18 1.85
C ALA A 417 21.21 11.94 1.69
N THR A 418 21.90 11.87 0.57
CA THR A 418 23.09 11.07 0.35
C THR A 418 24.31 11.90 0.79
N GLU A 419 25.27 11.34 1.54
CA GLU A 419 26.51 12.07 1.84
C GLU A 419 27.16 12.50 0.51
N GLY A 420 27.33 13.81 0.31
CA GLY A 420 27.91 14.38 -0.90
C GLY A 420 26.97 15.21 -1.79
N ALA A 421 25.68 15.33 -1.48
CA ALA A 421 24.74 16.15 -2.28
C ALA A 421 24.91 17.69 -2.12
N ASN A 422 25.82 18.13 -1.24
CA ASN A 422 26.14 19.55 -0.97
C ASN A 422 27.61 19.89 -1.31
N ARG A 423 28.19 19.30 -2.36
CA ARG A 423 29.50 19.74 -2.87
C ARG A 423 29.42 20.14 -4.32
#